data_AF-A0AAV6YKN3-F1
#
_entry.id   AF-A0AAV6YKN3-F1
#
_cell.length_a   1.000
_cell.length_b   1.000
_cell.length_c   1.000
_cell.angle_alpha   90.00
_cell.angle_beta   90.00
_cell.angle_gamma   90.00
#
_symmetry.space_group_name_H-M   'P 1'
#
loop_
_entity.id
_entity.type
_entity.pdbx_description
1 polymer ?
#
loop_
_entity_poly.entity_id
_entity_poly.type
_entity_poly.pdbx_seq_one_letter_code
_entity_poly.pdbx_strand_id
1 'polypeptide(L)'
;VPANNVIMRTLCKRPNVKIFTEKLLLLVNRGDDPVSIFKHQPQPPHSVLKILQDVFAAPDTALIFYHTDMMVMIDIIVRQIADLSPGDKVRLGMSHGALPL
;
A
#
# COMPACT_ATOMS: atom_id res chain seq x y z
N VAL A 1 -12.05 6.67 -1.49
CA VAL A 1 -12.26 5.49 -0.62
C VAL A 1 -13.37 4.63 -1.21
N PRO A 2 -13.28 3.29 -1.29
CA PRO A 2 -14.48 2.49 -1.53
C PRO A 2 -15.49 2.85 -0.45
N ALA A 3 -16.63 3.44 -0.82
CA ALA A 3 -17.52 4.14 0.11
C ALA A 3 -17.91 3.30 1.35
N ASN A 4 -17.85 1.96 1.24
CA ASN A 4 -18.21 1.00 2.28
C ASN A 4 -17.01 0.29 2.97
N ASN A 5 -15.76 0.72 2.77
CA ASN A 5 -14.61 0.09 3.43
C ASN A 5 -14.52 0.48 4.91
N VAL A 6 -14.91 -0.45 5.80
CA VAL A 6 -14.87 -0.28 7.26
C VAL A 6 -13.47 0.02 7.79
N ILE A 7 -12.44 -0.58 7.21
CA ILE A 7 -11.04 -0.37 7.63
C ILE A 7 -10.66 1.10 7.35
N MET A 8 -10.92 1.59 6.14
CA MET A 8 -10.62 2.98 5.76
C MET A 8 -11.39 4.00 6.60
N ARG A 9 -12.69 3.75 6.85
CA ARG A 9 -13.50 4.58 7.75
C ARG A 9 -12.96 4.61 9.18
N THR A 10 -12.33 3.52 9.62
CA THR A 10 -11.72 3.42 10.95
C THR A 10 -10.40 4.19 11.01
N LEU A 11 -9.57 4.12 9.96
CA LEU A 11 -8.31 4.85 9.87
C LEU A 11 -8.51 6.36 9.95
N CYS A 12 -9.54 6.92 9.28
CA CYS A 12 -9.83 8.36 9.35
C CYS A 12 -10.21 8.86 10.76
N LYS A 13 -10.73 7.98 11.63
CA LYS A 13 -11.26 8.37 12.95
C LYS A 13 -10.24 8.25 14.08
N ARG A 14 -9.10 7.61 13.86
CA ARG A 14 -8.18 7.20 14.94
C ARG A 14 -6.86 7.99 14.88
N PRO A 15 -6.46 8.67 15.96
CA PRO A 15 -5.18 9.39 16.00
C PRO A 15 -3.94 8.48 16.17
N ASN A 16 -4.11 7.23 16.59
CA ASN A 16 -3.00 6.34 16.97
C ASN A 16 -2.63 5.33 15.86
N VAL A 17 -2.28 5.82 14.67
CA VAL A 17 -1.96 4.97 13.50
C VAL A 17 -0.47 4.96 13.10
N LYS A 18 0.40 5.66 13.84
CA LYS A 18 1.85 5.72 13.57
C LYS A 18 2.51 4.34 13.46
N ILE A 19 2.27 3.45 14.43
CA ILE A 19 2.87 2.11 14.41
C ILE A 19 2.33 1.32 13.20
N PHE A 20 1.07 1.53 12.83
CA PHE A 20 0.48 0.86 11.67
C PHE A 20 1.15 1.31 10.36
N THR A 21 1.34 2.62 10.16
CA THR A 21 2.00 3.14 8.95
C THR A 21 3.46 2.69 8.85
N GLU A 22 4.20 2.68 9.96
CA GLU A 22 5.58 2.16 10.01
C GLU A 22 5.66 0.68 9.65
N LYS A 23 4.77 -0.16 10.22
CA LYS A 23 4.74 -1.59 9.88
C LYS A 23 4.34 -1.83 8.43
N LEU A 24 3.43 -1.01 7.91
CA LEU A 24 3.05 -1.10 6.50
C LEU A 24 4.24 -0.77 5.60
N LEU A 25 5.01 0.29 5.89
CA LEU A 25 6.25 0.62 5.18
C LEU A 25 7.28 -0.51 5.20
N LEU A 26 7.47 -1.17 6.35
CA LEU A 26 8.38 -2.32 6.45
C LEU A 26 7.95 -3.47 5.53
N LEU A 27 6.64 -3.72 5.39
CA LEU A 27 6.11 -4.74 4.49
C LEU A 27 6.32 -4.35 3.02
N VAL A 28 6.08 -3.09 2.67
CA VAL A 28 6.38 -2.58 1.31
C VAL A 28 7.85 -2.78 0.99
N ASN A 29 8.75 -2.40 1.89
CA ASN A 29 10.19 -2.50 1.66
C ASN A 29 10.64 -3.95 1.43
N ARG A 30 10.04 -4.92 2.13
CA ARG A 30 10.33 -6.35 1.94
C ARG A 30 9.77 -6.93 0.64
N GLY A 31 8.66 -6.37 0.14
CA GLY A 31 7.95 -6.91 -1.02
C GLY A 31 7.17 -8.20 -0.75
N ASP A 32 7.03 -8.59 0.53
CA ASP A 32 6.33 -9.79 0.96
C ASP A 32 4.82 -9.53 1.14
N ASP A 33 3.99 -10.53 0.81
CA ASP A 33 2.57 -10.55 1.14
C ASP A 33 2.30 -11.49 2.33
N PRO A 34 2.08 -10.96 3.55
CA PRO A 34 1.83 -11.79 4.73
C PRO A 34 0.46 -12.50 4.72
N VAL A 35 -0.45 -12.11 3.82
CA VAL A 35 -1.78 -12.72 3.68
C VAL A 35 -1.77 -13.86 2.67
N SER A 36 -0.80 -13.89 1.75
CA SER A 36 -0.66 -14.93 0.74
C SER A 36 0.02 -16.19 1.29
N ILE A 37 -0.68 -16.90 2.18
CA ILE A 37 -0.19 -18.12 2.85
C ILE A 37 -0.46 -19.36 1.98
N PHE A 38 -1.63 -19.40 1.34
CA PHE A 38 -2.06 -20.57 0.57
C PHE A 38 -2.01 -20.32 -0.94
N LYS A 39 -1.59 -21.33 -1.70
CA LYS A 39 -1.41 -21.27 -3.16
C LYS A 39 -2.68 -21.61 -3.97
N HIS A 40 -3.86 -21.36 -3.41
CA HIS A 40 -5.14 -21.58 -4.10
C HIS A 40 -5.28 -20.69 -5.33
N GLN A 41 -5.94 -21.19 -6.38
CA GLN A 41 -6.22 -20.40 -7.58
C GLN A 41 -7.71 -20.04 -7.68
N PRO A 42 -8.04 -18.82 -8.16
CA PRO A 42 -7.11 -17.74 -8.55
C PRO A 42 -6.45 -17.09 -7.33
N GLN A 43 -5.20 -16.64 -7.49
CA GLN A 43 -4.49 -15.91 -6.44
C GLN A 43 -5.10 -14.51 -6.26
N PRO A 44 -5.37 -14.07 -5.02
CA PRO A 44 -5.88 -12.72 -4.78
C PRO A 44 -4.80 -11.66 -5.08
N PRO A 45 -5.20 -10.37 -5.20
CA PRO A 45 -4.25 -9.27 -5.31
C PRO A 45 -3.33 -9.19 -4.07
N HIS A 46 -2.12 -8.67 -4.27
CA HIS A 46 -1.16 -8.47 -3.18
C HIS A 46 -1.75 -7.57 -2.09
N SER A 47 -1.87 -8.09 -0.86
CA SER A 47 -2.64 -7.44 0.21
C SER A 47 -2.08 -6.08 0.63
N VAL A 48 -0.75 -5.99 0.77
CA VAL A 48 -0.02 -4.76 1.12
C VAL A 48 -0.21 -3.66 0.06
N LEU A 49 -0.11 -4.00 -1.23
CA LEU A 49 -0.36 -3.04 -2.30
C LEU A 49 -1.83 -2.63 -2.34
N LYS A 50 -2.74 -3.58 -2.15
CA LYS A 50 -4.18 -3.32 -2.17
C LYS A 50 -4.62 -2.39 -1.04
N ILE A 51 -4.09 -2.56 0.18
CA ILE A 51 -4.41 -1.66 1.30
C ILE A 51 -3.82 -0.27 1.10
N LEU A 52 -2.62 -0.15 0.52
CA LEU A 52 -2.05 1.17 0.16
C LEU A 52 -2.89 1.88 -0.89
N GLN A 53 -3.32 1.18 -1.93
CA GLN A 53 -4.25 1.72 -2.92
C GLN A 53 -5.53 2.24 -2.26
N ASP A 54 -6.10 1.50 -1.29
CA ASP A 54 -7.29 1.95 -0.58
C ASP A 54 -7.03 3.18 0.31
N VAL A 55 -5.86 3.26 0.95
CA VAL A 55 -5.45 4.39 1.77
C VAL A 55 -5.25 5.65 0.93
N PHE A 56 -4.62 5.54 -0.24
CA PHE A 56 -4.39 6.68 -1.13
C PHE A 56 -5.57 7.00 -2.05
N ALA A 57 -6.63 6.18 -2.05
CA ALA A 57 -7.87 6.45 -2.80
C ALA A 57 -8.72 7.60 -2.22
N ALA A 58 -8.32 8.23 -1.11
CA ALA A 58 -8.84 9.54 -0.69
C ALA A 58 -7.83 10.31 0.16
N PRO A 59 -7.90 11.65 0.15
CA PRO A 59 -7.03 12.50 0.97
C PRO A 59 -7.14 12.18 2.48
N ASP A 60 -8.37 12.04 3.00
CA ASP A 60 -8.62 11.83 4.43
C ASP A 60 -7.93 10.58 5.00
N THR A 61 -7.83 9.52 4.19
CA THR A 61 -7.11 8.30 4.59
C THR A 61 -5.61 8.44 4.35
N ALA A 62 -5.16 9.18 3.36
CA ALA A 62 -3.73 9.41 3.09
C ALA A 62 -3.05 10.24 4.19
N LEU A 63 -3.79 11.11 4.88
CA LEU A 63 -3.30 11.96 5.98
C LEU A 63 -2.78 11.18 7.19
N ILE A 64 -2.96 9.85 7.24
CA ILE A 64 -2.39 9.02 8.31
C ILE A 64 -0.86 8.89 8.21
N PHE A 65 -0.28 9.13 7.04
CA PHE A 65 1.17 9.10 6.84
C PHE A 65 1.79 10.45 7.18
N TYR A 66 2.83 10.44 8.01
CA TYR A 66 3.66 11.61 8.21
C TYR A 66 4.48 11.92 6.96
N HIS A 67 4.91 13.17 6.81
CA HIS A 67 5.72 13.61 5.66
C HIS A 67 6.95 12.71 5.43
N THR A 68 7.69 12.40 6.50
CA THR A 68 8.88 11.53 6.43
C THR A 68 8.52 10.12 5.95
N ASP A 69 7.41 9.56 6.45
CA ASP A 69 6.95 8.24 6.05
C ASP A 69 6.58 8.20 4.56
N MET A 70 5.96 9.28 4.04
CA MET A 70 5.64 9.40 2.62
C MET A 70 6.89 9.46 1.74
N MET A 71 7.90 10.25 2.12
CA MET A 71 9.16 10.33 1.36
C MET A 71 9.85 8.96 1.28
N VAL A 72 9.94 8.25 2.41
CA VAL A 72 10.49 6.90 2.46
C VAL A 72 9.68 5.93 1.59
N MET A 73 8.35 6.05 1.58
CA MET A 73 7.49 5.22 0.74
C MET A 73 7.77 5.43 -0.75
N ILE A 74 7.87 6.69 -1.18
CA ILE A 74 8.12 7.06 -2.57
C ILE A 74 9.46 6.48 -3.01
N ASP A 75 10.51 6.61 -2.20
CA ASP A 75 11.83 6.05 -2.49
C ASP A 75 11.78 4.53 -2.68
N ILE A 76 11.05 3.82 -1.81
CA ILE A 76 10.87 2.37 -1.92
C ILE A 76 10.14 2.00 -3.21
N ILE A 77 9.02 2.68 -3.51
CA ILE A 77 8.19 2.39 -4.68
C ILE A 77 8.96 2.66 -5.97
N VAL A 78 9.64 3.81 -6.07
CA VAL A 78 10.44 4.17 -7.26
C VAL A 78 11.56 3.16 -7.49
N ARG A 79 12.29 2.79 -6.42
CA ARG A 79 13.33 1.77 -6.50
C ARG A 79 12.76 0.42 -6.97
N GLN A 80 11.65 -0.04 -6.38
CA GLN A 80 11.03 -1.30 -6.77
C GLN A 80 10.52 -1.29 -8.22
N ILE A 81 9.93 -0.19 -8.70
CA ILE A 81 9.50 -0.07 -10.10
C ILE A 81 10.70 -0.14 -11.05
N ALA A 82 11.82 0.50 -10.70
CA ALA A 82 13.04 0.48 -11.51
C ALA A 82 13.73 -0.89 -11.52
N ASP A 83 13.70 -1.62 -10.40
CA ASP A 83 14.31 -2.94 -10.25
C ASP A 83 13.48 -4.06 -10.94
N LEU A 84 12.18 -3.84 -11.19
CA LEU A 84 11.27 -4.86 -11.74
C LEU A 84 11.31 -4.96 -13.27
N SER A 85 11.39 -6.19 -13.77
CA SER A 85 11.50 -6.48 -15.20
C SER A 85 10.22 -6.15 -15.97
N PRO A 86 10.33 -5.84 -17.27
CA PRO A 86 9.18 -5.73 -18.18
C PRO A 86 8.20 -6.90 -18.07
N GLY A 87 6.99 -6.66 -17.54
CA GLY A 87 5.91 -7.68 -17.46
C GLY A 87 5.57 -8.18 -16.05
N ASP A 88 6.30 -7.76 -15.02
CA ASP A 88 6.02 -8.20 -13.64
C ASP A 88 4.67 -7.66 -13.13
N LYS A 89 3.79 -8.58 -12.70
CA LYS A 89 2.44 -8.24 -12.19
C LYS A 89 2.49 -7.33 -10.95
N VAL A 90 3.53 -7.46 -10.14
CA VAL A 90 3.79 -6.60 -8.97
C VAL A 90 4.04 -5.16 -9.41
N ARG A 91 4.78 -4.97 -10.50
CA ARG A 91 5.04 -3.64 -11.08
C ARG A 91 3.75 -2.97 -11.52
N LEU A 92 2.85 -3.72 -12.18
CA LEU A 92 1.53 -3.21 -12.58
C LEU A 92 0.71 -2.74 -11.37
N GLY A 93 0.71 -3.52 -10.28
CA GLY A 93 0.03 -3.17 -9.03
C GLY A 93 0.59 -1.91 -8.36
N MET A 94 1.91 -1.73 -8.40
CA MET A 94 2.58 -0.53 -7.91
C MET A 94 2.26 0.70 -8.78
N SER A 95 2.31 0.57 -10.11
CA SER A 95 2.05 1.69 -11.04
C SER A 95 0.61 2.20 -10.99
N HIS A 96 -0.37 1.35 -10.67
CA HIS A 96 -1.78 1.78 -10.54
C HIS A 96 -2.10 2.46 -9.19
N GLY A 97 -1.19 2.41 -8.21
CA GLY A 97 -1.42 2.93 -6.85
C GLY A 97 -0.51 4.08 -6.42
N ALA A 98 0.49 4.45 -7.21
CA ALA A 98 1.58 5.34 -6.78
C ALA A 98 1.44 6.81 -7.23
N LEU A 99 0.40 7.18 -7.97
CA LEU A 99 0.23 8.56 -8.46
C LEU A 99 -1.14 9.09 -8.06
N PRO A 100 -1.22 10.04 -7.11
CA PRO A 100 -2.35 10.93 -7.05
C PRO A 100 -2.24 11.89 -8.25
N LEU A 101 -3.11 11.72 -9.25
CA LEU A 101 -3.47 12.81 -10.17
C LEU A 101 -4.67 13.54 -9.58
#